data_AF-A0A972CRQ7-F1
#
_entry.id   AF-A0A972CRQ7-F1
#
_cell.length_a   1.000
_cell.length_b   1.000
_cell.length_c   1.000
_cell.angle_alpha   90.00
_cell.angle_beta   90.00
_cell.angle_gamma   90.00
#
_symmetry.space_group_name_H-M   'P 1'
#
loop_
_entity.id
_entity.type
_entity.pdbx_description
1 polymer ?
#
loop_
_entity_poly.entity_id
_entity_poly.type
_entity_poly.pdbx_seq_one_letter_code
_entity_poly.pdbx_strand_id
1 'polypeptide(L)'
;MVRMIGAEWCEKCKQAKRLLQERGLWDLIEYVDYDSLEGRRLASKLEAKNIPFFVADGELVQYVGEVLHRLTEERIKQAFGGEDE
;
A
#
# COMPACT_ATOMS: atom_id res chain seq x y z
N MET A 1 4.72 -6.26 4.73
CA MET A 1 4.79 -4.80 4.42
C MET A 1 3.95 -4.51 3.17
N VAL A 2 3.08 -3.49 3.22
CA VAL A 2 2.18 -3.12 2.12
C VAL A 2 2.79 -1.99 1.30
N ARG A 3 2.74 -2.10 -0.03
CA ARG A 3 3.17 -1.08 -0.98
C ARG A 3 1.96 -0.48 -1.68
N MET A 4 1.91 0.84 -1.81
CA MET A 4 0.94 1.54 -2.67
C MET A 4 1.65 2.07 -3.90
N ILE A 5 1.23 1.62 -5.08
CA ILE A 5 1.72 2.13 -6.36
C ILE A 5 0.74 3.20 -6.82
N GLY A 6 1.23 4.42 -7.06
CA GLY A 6 0.42 5.55 -7.51
C GLY A 6 1.27 6.62 -8.19
N ALA A 7 0.64 7.72 -8.63
CA ALA A 7 1.34 8.83 -9.27
C ALA A 7 0.84 10.18 -8.73
N GLU A 8 1.67 11.22 -8.83
CA GLU A 8 1.30 12.57 -8.36
C GLU A 8 0.23 13.24 -9.23
N TRP A 9 0.13 12.88 -10.51
CA TRP A 9 -0.92 13.38 -11.41
C TRP A 9 -2.27 12.68 -11.19
N CYS A 10 -2.31 11.61 -10.39
CA CYS A 10 -3.49 10.77 -10.20
C CYS A 10 -4.32 11.22 -8.99
N GLU A 11 -5.49 11.81 -9.24
CA GLU A 11 -6.40 12.28 -8.18
C GLU A 11 -6.89 11.16 -7.25
N LYS A 12 -7.17 9.96 -7.79
CA LYS A 12 -7.54 8.80 -6.97
C LYS A 12 -6.42 8.39 -6.01
N CYS A 13 -5.17 8.52 -6.44
CA CYS A 13 -3.99 8.19 -5.66
C CYS A 13 -3.82 9.19 -4.50
N LYS A 14 -4.05 10.49 -4.75
CA LYS A 14 -4.08 11.52 -3.71
C LYS A 14 -5.19 11.26 -2.68
N GLN A 15 -6.39 10.91 -3.15
CA GLN A 15 -7.52 10.59 -2.28
C GLN A 15 -7.22 9.37 -1.39
N ALA A 16 -6.66 8.30 -1.95
CA ALA A 16 -6.27 7.11 -1.20
C ALA A 16 -5.20 7.44 -0.15
N LYS A 17 -4.14 8.17 -0.53
CA LYS A 17 -3.09 8.64 0.38
C LYS A 17 -3.67 9.43 1.55
N ARG A 18 -4.54 10.41 1.25
CA ARG A 18 -5.18 11.24 2.29
C ARG A 18 -6.01 10.39 3.26
N LEU A 19 -6.81 9.45 2.75
CA LEU A 19 -7.61 8.56 3.59
C LEU A 19 -6.73 7.71 4.53
N LEU A 20 -5.60 7.23 4.03
CA LEU A 20 -4.64 6.44 4.81
C LEU A 20 -3.93 7.30 5.87
N GLN A 21 -3.61 8.55 5.55
CA GLN A 21 -3.06 9.52 6.50
C GLN A 21 -4.06 9.87 7.60
N GLU A 22 -5.32 10.16 7.24
CA GLU A 22 -6.41 10.45 8.19
C GLU A 22 -6.65 9.29 9.16
N ARG A 23 -6.33 8.05 8.77
CA ARG A 23 -6.44 6.85 9.61
C ARG A 23 -5.15 6.51 10.38
N GLY A 24 -4.07 7.26 10.19
CA GLY A 24 -2.76 6.97 10.78
C GLY A 24 -2.17 5.64 10.31
N LEU A 25 -2.46 5.25 9.06
CA LEU A 25 -1.97 4.01 8.44
C LEU A 25 -0.92 4.28 7.36
N TRP A 26 -0.72 5.54 6.98
CA TRP A 26 0.21 5.91 5.91
C TRP A 26 1.65 5.50 6.20
N ASP A 27 2.09 5.58 7.47
CA ASP A 27 3.45 5.23 7.87
C ASP A 27 3.76 3.72 7.78
N LEU A 28 2.72 2.90 7.61
CA LEU A 28 2.83 1.45 7.40
C LEU A 28 2.85 1.06 5.91
N ILE A 29 2.79 2.07 5.02
CA ILE A 29 2.68 1.89 3.58
C ILE A 29 3.91 2.48 2.89
N GLU A 30 4.59 1.65 2.11
CA GLU A 30 5.65 2.11 1.22
C GLU A 30 5.01 2.65 -0.08
N TYR A 31 5.24 3.93 -0.38
CA TYR A 31 4.77 4.52 -1.63
C TYR A 31 5.78 4.29 -2.75
N VAL A 32 5.30 3.76 -3.88
CA VAL A 32 6.10 3.59 -5.10
C VAL A 32 5.47 4.43 -6.21
N ASP A 33 6.27 5.31 -6.80
CA ASP A 33 5.84 6.10 -7.95
C ASP A 33 5.64 5.19 -9.18
N TYR A 34 4.46 5.24 -9.78
CA TYR A 34 4.08 4.49 -10.95
C TYR A 34 4.99 4.77 -12.14
N ASP A 35 5.45 6.02 -12.31
CA ASP A 35 6.28 6.42 -13.45
C ASP A 35 7.76 5.99 -13.29
N SER A 36 8.14 5.54 -12.08
CA SER A 36 9.45 4.95 -11.82
C SER A 36 9.65 3.62 -12.56
N LEU A 37 10.91 3.18 -12.68
CA LEU A 37 11.22 1.87 -13.25
C LEU A 37 10.58 0.73 -12.45
N GLU A 38 10.59 0.82 -11.12
CA GLU A 38 9.99 -0.18 -10.24
C GLU A 38 8.46 -0.20 -10.37
N GLY A 39 7.81 0.97 -10.34
CA GLY A 39 6.36 1.09 -10.48
C GLY A 39 5.84 0.49 -11.78
N ARG A 40 6.48 0.83 -12.92
CA ARG A 40 6.14 0.25 -14.23
C ARG A 40 6.37 -1.26 -14.30
N ARG A 41 7.46 -1.75 -13.70
CA ARG A 41 7.76 -3.18 -13.63
C ARG A 41 6.71 -3.94 -12.82
N LEU A 42 6.30 -3.40 -11.67
CA LEU A 42 5.26 -4.00 -10.84
C LEU A 42 3.90 -4.00 -11.55
N ALA A 43 3.53 -2.89 -12.18
CA ALA A 43 2.28 -2.80 -12.93
C ALA A 43 2.23 -3.82 -14.07
N SER A 44 3.31 -3.97 -14.83
CA SER A 44 3.41 -4.96 -15.90
C SER A 44 3.41 -6.40 -15.37
N LYS A 45 4.15 -6.69 -14.29
CA LYS A 45 4.26 -8.04 -13.72
C LYS A 45 2.92 -8.53 -13.14
N LEU A 46 2.17 -7.63 -12.51
CA LEU A 46 0.91 -7.94 -11.84
C LEU A 46 -0.33 -7.64 -12.70
N GLU A 47 -0.11 -7.30 -13.97
CA GLU A 47 -1.16 -6.93 -14.94
C GLU A 47 -2.12 -5.85 -14.40
N ALA A 48 -1.59 -4.94 -13.59
CA ALA A 48 -2.36 -3.87 -12.95
C ALA A 48 -2.71 -2.78 -13.98
N LYS A 49 -3.99 -2.66 -14.31
CA LYS A 49 -4.48 -1.74 -15.35
C LYS A 49 -4.77 -0.32 -14.85
N ASN A 50 -4.88 -0.14 -13.53
CA ASN A 50 -5.30 1.11 -12.92
C ASN A 50 -4.46 1.44 -11.69
N ILE A 51 -4.26 2.73 -11.44
CA ILE A 51 -3.68 3.27 -10.20
C ILE A 51 -4.73 4.04 -9.38
N PRO A 52 -4.60 4.09 -8.04
CA PRO A 52 -3.59 3.35 -7.26
C PRO A 52 -3.92 1.85 -7.16
N PHE A 53 -2.90 1.02 -7.03
CA PHE A 53 -3.04 -0.38 -6.63
C PHE A 53 -2.10 -0.72 -5.48
N PHE A 54 -2.44 -1.77 -4.73
CA PHE A 54 -1.69 -2.17 -3.55
C PHE A 54 -1.04 -3.52 -3.79
N VAL A 55 0.18 -3.68 -3.28
CA VAL A 55 0.93 -4.93 -3.33
C VAL A 55 1.30 -5.32 -1.91
N ALA A 56 1.04 -6.57 -1.55
CA ALA A 56 1.47 -7.15 -0.29
C ALA A 56 2.06 -8.53 -0.60
N ASP A 57 3.24 -8.81 -0.04
CA ASP A 57 3.94 -10.10 -0.22
C ASP A 57 4.17 -10.49 -1.71
N GLY A 58 4.30 -9.48 -2.57
CA GLY A 58 4.52 -9.66 -4.00
C GLY A 58 3.25 -9.91 -4.83
N GLU A 59 2.07 -9.88 -4.20
CA GLU A 59 0.78 -10.10 -4.85
C GLU A 59 -0.10 -8.85 -4.85
N LEU A 60 -1.01 -8.76 -5.81
CA LEU A 60 -1.93 -7.63 -5.94
C LEU A 60 -3.07 -7.78 -4.94
N VAL A 61 -3.23 -6.79 -4.06
CA VAL A 61 -4.31 -6.79 -3.08
C VAL A 61 -5.60 -6.36 -3.78
N GLN A 62 -6.59 -7.25 -3.79
CA GLN A 62 -7.79 -7.08 -4.64
C GLN A 62 -8.86 -6.18 -4.01
N TYR A 63 -8.87 -6.05 -2.67
CA TYR A 63 -9.92 -5.34 -1.96
C TYR A 63 -9.38 -4.42 -0.86
N VAL A 64 -10.01 -3.25 -0.72
CA VAL A 64 -9.65 -2.25 0.31
C VAL A 64 -9.77 -2.83 1.73
N GLY A 65 -10.74 -3.72 1.96
CA GLY A 65 -10.89 -4.40 3.25
C GLY A 65 -9.67 -5.25 3.63
N GLU A 66 -9.05 -5.90 2.65
CA GLU A 66 -7.84 -6.71 2.85
C GLU A 66 -6.63 -5.82 3.20
N VAL A 67 -6.47 -4.69 2.52
CA VAL A 67 -5.45 -3.68 2.87
C VAL A 67 -5.62 -3.23 4.32
N LEU A 68 -6.84 -2.86 4.72
CA LEU A 68 -7.11 -2.38 6.08
C LEU A 68 -6.90 -3.46 7.13
N HIS A 69 -7.29 -4.70 6.86
CA HIS A 69 -7.07 -5.83 7.75
C HIS A 69 -5.57 -6.03 8.00
N ARG A 70 -4.79 -6.17 6.93
CA ARG A 70 -3.33 -6.35 7.02
C ARG A 70 -2.65 -5.20 7.75
N LEU A 71 -3.02 -3.95 7.47
CA LEU A 71 -2.44 -2.78 8.14
C LEU A 71 -2.81 -2.72 9.64
N THR A 72 -4.02 -3.14 9.99
CA THR A 72 -4.45 -3.20 11.39
C THR A 72 -3.69 -4.29 12.14
N GLU A 73 -3.51 -5.47 11.53
CA GLU A 73 -2.70 -6.55 12.11
C GLU A 73 -1.24 -6.11 12.32
N GLU A 74 -0.61 -5.47 11.34
CA GLU A 74 0.77 -4.98 11.46
C GLU A 74 0.88 -3.92 12.57
N ARG A 75 -0.10 -3.02 12.69
CA ARG A 75 -0.14 -2.03 13.76
C ARG A 75 -0.30 -2.67 15.14
N ILE A 76 -1.12 -3.71 15.26
CA ILE A 76 -1.26 -4.50 16.50
C ILE A 76 0.07 -5.20 16.82
N LYS A 77 0.72 -5.83 15.84
CA LYS A 77 2.05 -6.43 16.05
C LYS A 77 3.09 -5.40 16.47
N GLN A 78 3.09 -4.19 15.93
CA GLN A 78 4.02 -3.14 16.39
C GLN A 78 3.69 -2.65 17.82
N ALA A 79 2.41 -2.63 18.19
CA ALA A 79 1.98 -2.19 19.51
C ALA A 79 2.18 -3.26 20.61
N PHE A 80 2.13 -4.55 20.24
CA PHE A 80 2.16 -5.67 21.19
C PHE A 80 3.32 -6.67 20.98
N GLY A 81 4.04 -6.61 19.87
CA GLY A 81 5.17 -7.50 19.53
C GLY A 81 6.53 -6.99 20.02
N GLY A 82 6.51 -6.24 21.12
CA GLY A 82 7.70 -5.76 21.82
C GLY A 82 8.12 -6.65 22.99
N GLU A 83 7.82 -7.94 22.97
CA GLU A 83 8.33 -8.92 23.93
C GLU A 83 8.47 -10.27 23.20
N ASP A 84 9.69 -10.62 22.80
CA ASP A 84 10.27 -11.97 22.87
C ASP A 84 11.65 -11.95 22.18
N GLU A 85 12.69 -11.89 23.04
CA GLU A 85 14.10 -12.33 22.91
C GLU A 85 14.95 -12.04 21.64
#